data_AF-A0A939AWN8-F1
#
_entry.id   AF-A0A939AWN8-F1
#
_cell.length_a   1.000
_cell.length_b   1.000
_cell.length_c   1.000
_cell.angle_alpha   90.00
_cell.angle_beta   90.00
_cell.angle_gamma   90.00
#
_symmetry.space_group_name_H-M   'P 1'
#
loop_
_entity.id
_entity.type
_entity.pdbx_description
1 polymer ?
#
loop_
_entity_poly.entity_id
_entity_poly.type
_entity_poly.pdbx_seq_one_letter_code
_entity_poly.pdbx_strand_id
1 'polypeptide(L)'
;MMDSPLSASARPLKVRPDRVCLNGEWYFMPDFDGRSPAELLASARWEAQPVRVPSSWRWMIKPHEPFQPYDLFGYPAAWNDAQSGLLRRTFTVEPQGDA
;
A
#
# COMPACT_ATOMS: atom_id res chain seq x y z
N MET A 1 41.83 -9.80 -18.69
CA MET A 1 40.73 -10.46 -17.97
C MET A 1 39.94 -9.36 -17.30
N MET A 2 38.75 -9.03 -17.80
CA MET A 2 37.84 -8.07 -17.18
C MET A 2 36.61 -8.87 -16.73
N ASP A 3 36.32 -8.78 -15.43
CA ASP A 3 35.17 -9.43 -14.80
C ASP A 3 33.86 -8.89 -15.38
N SER A 4 32.99 -9.82 -15.77
CA SER A 4 31.62 -9.52 -16.22
C SER A 4 30.73 -9.14 -15.03
N PRO A 5 29.84 -8.15 -15.17
CA PRO A 5 28.90 -7.83 -14.11
C PRO A 5 27.89 -8.96 -13.92
N LEU A 6 27.70 -9.33 -12.65
CA LEU A 6 26.78 -10.33 -12.15
C LEU A 6 25.39 -10.14 -12.79
N SER A 7 25.03 -11.09 -13.67
CA SER A 7 23.65 -11.30 -14.08
C SER A 7 22.85 -11.64 -12.83
N ALA A 8 22.03 -10.69 -12.37
CA ALA A 8 21.06 -10.94 -11.32
C ALA A 8 20.03 -11.93 -11.87
N SER A 9 20.31 -13.21 -11.67
CA SER A 9 19.38 -14.31 -11.89
C SER A 9 18.12 -14.00 -11.07
N ALA A 10 17.06 -13.57 -11.76
CA ALA A 10 15.74 -13.43 -11.18
C ALA A 10 15.29 -14.85 -10.80
N ARG A 11 15.60 -15.26 -9.57
CA ARG A 11 15.12 -16.53 -9.04
C ARG A 11 13.60 -16.45 -9.06
N PRO A 12 12.90 -17.41 -9.69
CA PRO A 12 11.46 -17.44 -9.66
C PRO A 12 11.02 -17.50 -8.20
N LEU A 13 10.14 -16.58 -7.81
CA LEU A 13 9.59 -16.55 -6.46
C LEU A 13 8.94 -17.91 -6.18
N LYS A 14 9.33 -18.54 -5.06
CA LYS A 14 8.74 -19.79 -4.62
C LYS A 14 7.30 -19.51 -4.19
N VAL A 15 6.36 -19.66 -5.12
CA VAL A 15 4.93 -19.58 -4.84
C VAL A 15 4.60 -20.72 -3.88
N ARG A 16 4.16 -20.37 -2.68
CA ARG A 16 3.65 -21.34 -1.73
C ARG A 16 2.16 -21.54 -2.04
N PRO A 17 1.70 -22.75 -2.37
CA PRO A 17 0.31 -22.98 -2.74
C PRO A 17 -0.67 -22.68 -1.59
N ASP A 18 -0.21 -22.63 -0.34
CA ASP A 18 -1.01 -22.27 0.84
C ASP A 18 -1.08 -20.76 1.14
N ARG A 19 -0.34 -19.91 0.40
CA ARG A 19 -0.25 -18.47 0.71
C ARG A 19 -0.24 -17.59 -0.54
N VAL A 20 -1.20 -16.68 -0.59
CA VAL A 20 -1.27 -15.62 -1.60
C VAL A 20 -0.87 -14.29 -0.97
N CYS A 21 0.05 -13.58 -1.61
CA CYS A 21 0.46 -12.24 -1.18
C CYS A 21 -0.53 -11.19 -1.69
N LEU A 22 -1.02 -10.33 -0.79
CA LEU A 22 -1.91 -9.20 -1.14
C LEU A 22 -1.17 -7.85 -1.15
N ASN A 23 0.16 -7.86 -1.25
CA ASN A 23 0.96 -6.62 -1.42
C ASN A 23 0.69 -5.97 -2.76
N GLY A 24 0.94 -4.66 -2.85
CA GLY A 24 0.70 -3.87 -4.06
C GLY A 24 -0.16 -2.65 -3.75
N GLU A 25 -0.95 -2.22 -4.73
CA GLU A 25 -1.81 -1.04 -4.60
C GLU A 25 -3.16 -1.38 -3.99
N TRP A 26 -3.59 -0.54 -3.05
CA TRP A 26 -4.87 -0.62 -2.36
C TRP A 26 -5.58 0.73 -2.49
N TYR A 27 -6.89 0.70 -2.71
CA TYR A 27 -7.70 1.92 -2.60
C TYR A 27 -7.62 2.46 -1.18
N PHE A 28 -7.55 3.77 -1.06
CA PHE A 28 -7.44 4.46 0.22
C PHE A 28 -8.50 5.53 0.34
N MET A 29 -9.04 5.67 1.54
CA MET A 29 -9.84 6.83 1.95
C MET A 29 -9.28 7.34 3.27
N PRO A 30 -8.64 8.53 3.30
CA PRO A 30 -8.26 9.16 4.56
C PRO A 30 -9.49 9.61 5.33
N ASP A 31 -9.42 9.51 6.65
CA ASP A 31 -10.43 10.05 7.55
C ASP A 31 -9.82 11.13 8.44
N PHE A 32 -10.22 12.37 8.17
CA PHE A 32 -9.75 13.54 8.91
C PHE A 32 -10.55 13.79 10.19
N ASP A 33 -11.81 13.32 10.24
CA ASP A 33 -12.77 13.68 11.29
C ASP A 33 -12.78 12.66 12.45
N GLY A 34 -12.09 11.52 12.31
CA GLY A 34 -12.08 10.47 13.33
C GLY A 34 -13.41 9.74 13.45
N ARG A 35 -14.08 9.50 12.32
CA ARG A 35 -15.39 8.84 12.24
C ARG A 35 -15.32 7.38 12.67
N SER A 36 -16.46 6.84 13.08
CA SER A 36 -16.57 5.42 13.40
C SER A 36 -16.42 4.56 12.12
N PRO A 37 -16.00 3.28 12.26
CA PRO A 37 -15.89 2.38 11.10
C PRO A 37 -17.20 2.23 10.31
N ALA A 38 -18.36 2.23 10.97
CA ALA A 38 -19.65 2.10 10.31
C ALA A 38 -19.95 3.30 9.41
N GLU A 39 -19.68 4.52 9.90
CA GLU A 39 -19.86 5.76 9.12
C GLU A 39 -18.91 5.83 7.93
N LEU A 40 -17.65 5.41 8.13
CA LEU A 40 -16.65 5.36 7.06
C LEU A 40 -17.05 4.40 5.94
N LEU A 41 -17.56 3.23 6.28
CA LEU A 41 -18.03 2.26 5.29
C LEU A 41 -19.27 2.77 4.53
N ALA A 42 -20.23 3.36 5.23
CA ALA A 42 -21.45 3.89 4.61
C ALA A 42 -21.19 5.07 3.67
N SER A 43 -20.18 5.89 3.98
CA SER A 43 -19.83 7.10 3.23
C SER A 43 -18.56 6.95 2.37
N ALA A 44 -18.10 5.72 2.13
CA ALA A 44 -16.81 5.48 1.50
C ALA A 44 -16.64 6.21 0.15
N ARG A 45 -15.56 6.99 0.05
CA ARG A 45 -15.11 7.68 -1.16
C ARG A 45 -13.61 7.45 -1.31
N TRP A 46 -13.22 6.83 -2.43
CA TRP A 46 -11.83 6.45 -2.65
C TRP A 46 -11.07 7.59 -3.32
N GLU A 47 -9.86 7.81 -2.85
CA GLU A 47 -8.92 8.73 -3.49
C GLU A 47 -8.52 8.23 -4.88
N ALA A 48 -8.18 9.17 -5.75
CA ALA A 48 -7.68 8.84 -7.10
C ALA A 48 -6.32 8.12 -7.03
N GLN A 49 -5.48 8.50 -6.07
CA GLN A 49 -4.19 7.86 -5.82
C GLN A 49 -4.36 6.70 -4.82
N PRO A 50 -3.92 5.48 -5.14
CA PRO A 50 -3.90 4.37 -4.19
C PRO A 50 -2.70 4.48 -3.23
N VAL A 51 -2.74 3.69 -2.15
CA VAL A 51 -1.56 3.46 -1.29
C VAL A 51 -0.88 2.13 -1.62
N ARG A 52 0.43 2.08 -1.43
CA ARG A 52 1.24 0.85 -1.49
C ARG A 52 1.15 0.10 -0.17
N VAL A 53 0.98 -1.22 -0.24
CA VAL A 53 1.04 -2.11 0.91
C VAL A 53 2.17 -3.13 0.72
N PRO A 54 3.10 -3.27 1.69
CA PRO A 54 3.21 -2.47 2.92
C PRO A 54 3.83 -1.10 2.66
N SER A 55 3.26 -0.04 3.22
CA SER A 55 3.91 1.26 3.41
C SER A 55 3.13 2.08 4.43
N SER A 56 3.73 3.16 4.93
CA SER A 56 3.00 4.19 5.66
C SER A 56 2.48 5.23 4.66
N TRP A 57 1.21 5.62 4.77
CA TRP A 57 0.72 6.81 4.07
C TRP A 57 1.16 8.11 4.74
N ARG A 58 1.44 8.08 6.05
CA ARG A 58 2.02 9.20 6.80
C ARG A 58 3.52 9.19 6.61
N TRP A 59 4.02 10.18 5.90
CA TRP A 59 5.43 10.28 5.51
C TRP A 59 6.10 11.53 6.08
N MET A 60 5.33 12.55 6.45
CA MET A 60 5.87 13.82 6.92
C MET A 60 6.30 13.72 8.38
N ILE A 61 7.57 14.04 8.65
CA ILE A 61 8.13 14.04 10.02
C ILE A 61 8.16 15.45 10.59
N LYS A 62 8.62 16.42 9.78
CA LYS A 62 8.83 17.82 10.17
C LYS A 62 8.27 18.74 9.09
N PRO A 63 7.06 19.30 9.23
CA PRO A 63 6.36 20.01 8.14
C PRO A 63 7.13 21.16 7.46
N HIS A 64 8.13 21.73 8.12
CA HIS A 64 8.89 22.88 7.62
C HIS A 64 10.26 22.52 7.05
N GLU A 65 10.66 21.25 7.08
CA GLU A 65 11.91 20.81 6.47
C GLU A 65 11.68 20.44 5.01
N PRO A 66 12.52 20.93 4.08
CA PRO A 66 12.39 20.61 2.66
C PRO A 66 12.68 19.14 2.37
N PHE A 67 13.49 18.48 3.22
CA PHE A 67 13.84 17.08 3.06
C PHE A 67 12.99 16.18 3.96
N GLN A 68 12.29 15.22 3.34
CA GLN A 68 11.35 14.31 4.00
C GLN A 68 11.73 12.88 3.63
N PRO A 69 12.50 12.17 4.47
CA PRO A 69 13.12 10.90 4.08
C PRO A 69 12.12 9.76 3.83
N TYR A 70 10.86 9.92 4.27
CA TYR A 70 9.80 8.94 4.05
C TYR A 70 8.82 9.34 2.94
N ASP A 71 9.03 10.47 2.25
CA ASP A 71 8.27 10.81 1.04
C ASP A 71 8.74 9.95 -0.15
N LEU A 72 8.43 8.66 -0.07
CA LEU A 72 8.88 7.64 -1.02
C LEU A 72 7.90 7.44 -2.17
N PHE A 73 6.65 7.85 -1.97
CA PHE A 73 5.53 7.53 -2.86
C PHE A 73 4.74 8.76 -3.32
N GLY A 74 5.12 9.97 -2.88
CA GLY A 74 4.46 11.21 -3.30
C GLY A 74 2.98 11.24 -2.94
N TYR A 75 2.62 10.73 -1.76
CA TYR A 75 1.23 10.81 -1.30
C TYR A 75 0.85 12.26 -0.98
N PRO A 76 -0.42 12.68 -1.19
CA PRO A 76 -0.87 14.02 -0.87
C PRO A 76 -0.48 14.44 0.55
N ALA A 77 0.13 15.62 0.69
CA ALA A 77 0.61 16.10 1.98
C ALA A 77 -0.50 16.15 3.05
N ALA A 78 -1.73 16.49 2.64
CA ALA A 78 -2.90 16.52 3.51
C ALA A 78 -3.16 15.19 4.24
N TRP A 79 -2.83 14.04 3.65
CA TRP A 79 -3.05 12.73 4.27
C TRP A 79 -2.26 12.52 5.57
N ASN A 80 -1.22 13.32 5.83
CA ASN A 80 -0.50 13.29 7.11
C ASN A 80 -1.39 13.72 8.28
N ASP A 81 -2.42 14.55 8.03
CA ASP A 81 -3.36 15.03 9.04
C ASP A 81 -4.54 14.07 9.27
N ALA A 82 -4.72 13.07 8.41
CA ALA A 82 -5.78 12.08 8.54
C ALA A 82 -5.61 11.27 9.83
N GLN A 83 -6.63 11.21 10.67
CA GLN A 83 -6.65 10.49 11.94
C GLN A 83 -6.63 8.98 11.74
N SER A 84 -7.36 8.50 10.74
CA SER A 84 -7.41 7.10 10.35
C SER A 84 -7.51 6.96 8.82
N GLY A 85 -7.64 5.74 8.31
CA GLY A 85 -7.88 5.54 6.90
C GLY A 85 -8.43 4.15 6.59
N LEU A 86 -9.30 4.09 5.58
CA LEU A 86 -9.90 2.86 5.10
C LEU A 86 -9.11 2.33 3.90
N LEU A 87 -8.73 1.05 3.95
CA LEU A 87 -8.04 0.36 2.88
C LEU A 87 -8.97 -0.65 2.21
N ARG A 88 -8.96 -0.71 0.87
CA ARG A 88 -9.72 -1.71 0.13
C ARG A 88 -8.92 -2.31 -1.02
N ARG A 89 -8.99 -3.64 -1.12
CA ARG A 89 -8.57 -4.42 -2.27
C ARG A 89 -9.54 -5.57 -2.49
N THR A 90 -9.75 -5.93 -3.75
CA THR A 90 -10.50 -7.12 -4.15
C THR A 90 -9.53 -8.15 -4.69
N PHE A 91 -9.77 -9.42 -4.37
CA PHE A 91 -9.04 -10.56 -4.91
C PHE A 91 -10.02 -11.71 -5.13
N THR A 92 -9.66 -12.62 -6.02
CA THR A 92 -10.44 -13.84 -6.31
C THR A 92 -9.71 -15.03 -5.69
N VAL A 93 -10.48 -15.97 -5.15
CA VAL A 93 -9.97 -17.27 -4.70
C VAL A 93 -10.59 -18.31 -5.61
N GLU A 94 -9.75 -19.10 -6.27
CA GLU A 94 -10.21 -20.21 -7.10
C GLU A 94 -10.62 -21.39 -6.21
N PRO A 95 -11.67 -22.15 -6.57
CA PRO A 95 -12.00 -23.39 -5.89
C PRO A 95 -10.80 -24.35 -5.93
N GLN A 96 -10.51 -25.01 -4.81
CA GLN A 96 -9.53 -26.08 -4.79
C GLN A 96 -10.11 -27.23 -5.63
N GLY A 97 -9.48 -27.54 -6.77
CA GLY A 97 -9.88 -28.70 -7.57
C GLY A 97 -9.71 -29.99 -6.77
N ASP A 98 -10.71 -30.86 -6.83
CA ASP A 98 -10.60 -32.23 -6.31
C ASP A 98 -9.49 -32.94 -7.13
N ALA A 99 -8.44 -33.35 -6.44
CA ALA A 99 -7.31 -34.10 -7.00
C ALA A 99 -7.69 -35.56 -7.29
#